data_AF-A0A8X6V1P6-F1
#
_entry.id   AF-A0A8X6V1P6-F1
#
_cell.length_a   1.000
_cell.length_b   1.000
_cell.length_c   1.000
_cell.angle_alpha   90.00
_cell.angle_beta   90.00
_cell.angle_gamma   90.00
#
_symmetry.space_group_name_H-M   'P 1'
#
loop_
_entity.id
_entity.type
_entity.pdbx_description
1 polymer ?
#
loop_
_entity_poly.entity_id
_entity_poly.type
_entity_poly.pdbx_seq_one_letter_code
_entity_poly.pdbx_strand_id
1 'polypeptide(L)'
;MDKLNNSKRAIKGTITKIETFVEESGNHIPTKLDIKLKRVQEMNRKIDGLKDQYYDIKDISESELQVIEADIQSMEDRLEELEVRIRDILNSLIAKSSVSSVHNHENAISQTVRHLKVGSKFL
;
A
#
# COMPACT_ATOMS: atom_id res chain seq x y z
N MET A 1 16.82 -13.53 -24.08
CA MET A 1 15.85 -13.93 -23.03
C MET A 1 16.34 -13.73 -21.60
N ASP A 2 17.60 -14.04 -21.27
CA ASP A 2 18.08 -13.99 -19.87
C ASP A 2 17.90 -12.66 -19.15
N LYS A 3 18.11 -11.53 -19.85
CA LYS A 3 17.93 -10.20 -19.29
C LYS A 3 16.48 -9.92 -18.88
N LEU A 4 15.51 -10.36 -19.69
CA LEU A 4 14.08 -10.20 -19.41
C LEU A 4 13.65 -11.10 -18.25
N ASN A 5 14.13 -12.35 -18.24
CA ASN A 5 13.87 -13.27 -17.14
C ASN A 5 14.46 -12.78 -15.81
N ASN A 6 15.65 -12.16 -15.83
CA ASN A 6 16.24 -11.54 -14.65
C ASN A 6 15.42 -10.33 -14.18
N SER A 7 14.95 -9.50 -15.11
CA SER A 7 14.10 -8.35 -14.80
C SER A 7 12.77 -8.81 -14.18
N LYS A 8 12.13 -9.82 -14.76
CA LYS A 8 10.94 -10.48 -14.24
C LYS A 8 11.15 -10.99 -12.81
N ARG A 9 12.25 -11.72 -12.56
CA ARG A 9 12.60 -12.23 -11.22
C ARG A 9 12.81 -11.10 -10.21
N ALA A 10 13.46 -10.00 -10.61
CA ALA A 10 13.68 -8.86 -9.74
C ALA A 10 12.37 -8.14 -9.36
N ILE A 11 11.43 -8.01 -10.31
CA ILE A 11 10.09 -7.48 -10.05
C ILE A 11 9.36 -8.40 -9.07
N LYS A 12 9.27 -9.71 -9.35
CA LYS A 12 8.65 -10.69 -8.44
C LYS A 12 9.21 -10.60 -7.02
N GLY A 13 10.54 -10.54 -6.88
CA GLY A 13 11.19 -10.41 -5.58
C GLY A 13 10.90 -9.08 -4.87
N THR A 14 10.65 -8.00 -5.62
CA THR A 14 10.25 -6.72 -5.04
C THR A 14 8.80 -6.74 -4.57
N ILE A 15 7.89 -7.34 -5.35
CA ILE A 15 6.49 -7.56 -4.96
C ILE A 15 6.44 -8.33 -3.65
N THR A 16 7.16 -9.44 -3.54
CA THR A 16 7.22 -10.23 -2.30
C THR A 16 7.73 -9.45 -1.10
N LYS A 17 8.74 -8.58 -1.27
CA LYS A 17 9.20 -7.70 -0.18
C LYS A 17 8.17 -6.63 0.23
N ILE A 18 7.24 -6.27 -0.65
CA ILE A 18 6.14 -5.36 -0.32
C ILE A 18 5.05 -6.15 0.41
N GLU A 19 4.68 -7.34 -0.06
CA GLU A 19 3.75 -8.27 0.60
C GLU A 19 4.18 -8.53 2.04
N THR A 20 5.41 -8.98 2.26
CA THR A 20 5.92 -9.24 3.61
C THR A 20 5.83 -7.99 4.51
N PHE A 21 6.13 -6.80 3.99
CA PHE A 21 6.01 -5.56 4.76
C PHE A 21 4.56 -5.22 5.14
N VAL A 22 3.60 -5.51 4.26
CA VAL A 22 2.17 -5.26 4.49
C VAL A 22 1.57 -6.31 5.43
N GLU A 23 2.11 -7.54 5.43
CA GLU A 23 1.69 -8.63 6.32
C GLU A 23 2.30 -8.55 7.72
N GLU A 24 3.51 -7.97 7.86
CA GLU A 24 4.16 -7.76 9.15
C GLU A 24 3.25 -6.99 10.11
N SER A 25 2.88 -7.63 11.22
CA SER A 25 2.07 -7.05 12.29
C SER A 25 2.89 -6.03 13.09
N GLY A 26 2.94 -4.81 12.59
CA GLY A 26 3.61 -3.70 13.26
C GLY A 26 2.85 -2.39 13.06
N ASN A 27 3.20 -1.37 13.86
CA ASN A 27 2.72 -0.01 13.64
C ASN A 27 3.18 0.46 12.25
N HIS A 28 2.35 0.23 11.24
CA HIS A 28 2.60 0.76 9.91
C HIS A 28 2.62 2.28 10.02
N ILE A 29 3.78 2.86 9.79
CA ILE A 29 3.96 4.31 9.78
C ILE A 29 3.41 4.81 8.44
N PRO A 30 2.49 5.80 8.41
CA PRO A 30 1.89 6.29 7.16
C PRO A 30 2.93 6.61 6.07
N THR A 31 4.03 7.28 6.43
CA THR A 31 5.12 7.60 5.51
C THR A 31 5.77 6.35 4.88
N LYS A 32 5.91 5.26 5.64
CA LYS A 32 6.47 4.01 5.09
C LYS A 32 5.48 3.33 4.14
N LEU A 33 4.19 3.37 4.45
CA LEU A 33 3.13 2.88 3.56
C LEU A 33 3.08 3.67 2.25
N ASP A 34 3.19 5.00 2.31
CA ASP A 34 3.24 5.86 1.12
C ASP A 34 4.44 5.52 0.21
N ILE A 35 5.61 5.25 0.81
CA ILE A 35 6.79 4.81 0.07
C ILE A 35 6.53 3.46 -0.62
N LYS A 36 5.83 2.55 0.04
CA LYS A 36 5.48 1.24 -0.53
C LYS A 36 4.46 1.37 -1.64
N LEU A 37 3.47 2.25 -1.51
CA LEU A 37 2.51 2.57 -2.56
C LEU A 37 3.21 3.13 -3.81
N LYS A 38 4.16 4.05 -3.64
CA LYS A 38 4.98 4.56 -4.76
C LYS A 38 5.78 3.44 -5.44
N ARG A 39 6.30 2.49 -4.67
CA ARG A 39 7.00 1.31 -5.21
C ARG A 39 6.06 0.38 -5.97
N VAL A 40 4.82 0.18 -5.52
CA VAL A 40 3.80 -0.58 -6.27
C VAL A 40 3.58 0.05 -7.64
N GLN A 41 3.38 1.37 -7.69
CA GLN A 41 3.23 2.12 -8.94
C GLN A 41 4.47 2.03 -9.84
N GLU A 42 5.67 2.06 -9.26
CA GLU A 42 6.92 1.86 -10.00
C GLU A 42 7.00 0.44 -10.59
N MET A 43 6.57 -0.58 -9.85
CA MET A 43 6.56 -1.97 -10.35
C MET A 43 5.55 -2.16 -11.48
N ASN A 44 4.37 -1.56 -11.41
CA ASN A 44 3.39 -1.57 -12.51
C ASN A 44 4.01 -1.05 -13.81
N ARG A 45 4.68 0.11 -13.76
CA ARG A 45 5.37 0.68 -14.93
C ARG A 45 6.48 -0.22 -15.47
N LYS A 46 7.19 -0.94 -14.58
CA LYS A 46 8.23 -1.90 -14.99
C LYS A 46 7.63 -3.14 -15.63
N ILE A 47 6.44 -3.56 -15.21
CA ILE A 47 5.69 -4.65 -15.84
C ILE A 47 5.21 -4.23 -17.22
N ASP A 48 4.66 -3.03 -17.38
CA ASP A 48 4.27 -2.50 -18.70
C ASP A 48 5.46 -2.53 -19.67
N GLY A 49 6.60 -1.96 -19.26
CA GLY A 49 7.81 -1.99 -20.09
C GLY A 49 8.38 -3.41 -20.30
N LEU A 50 8.10 -4.36 -19.41
CA LEU A 50 8.47 -5.76 -19.58
C LEU A 50 7.57 -6.45 -20.61
N LYS A 51 6.25 -6.17 -20.60
CA LYS A 51 5.29 -6.64 -21.61
C LYS A 51 5.72 -6.19 -23.00
N ASP A 52 5.97 -4.90 -23.18
CA ASP A 52 6.41 -4.33 -24.45
C ASP A 52 7.65 -5.07 -25.00
N GLN A 53 8.65 -5.26 -24.14
CA GLN A 53 9.87 -5.97 -24.53
C GLN A 53 9.67 -7.45 -24.87
N TYR A 54 8.66 -8.12 -24.26
CA TYR A 54 8.34 -9.50 -24.60
C TYR A 54 7.59 -9.60 -25.94
N TYR A 55 6.68 -8.66 -26.24
CA TYR A 55 6.00 -8.61 -27.53
C TYR A 55 6.94 -8.24 -28.69
N ASP A 56 8.04 -7.55 -28.42
CA ASP A 56 9.07 -7.21 -29.41
C ASP A 56 10.02 -8.39 -29.78
N ILE A 57 9.93 -9.53 -29.08
CA ILE A 57 10.79 -10.69 -29.36
C ILE A 57 10.34 -11.38 -30.64
N LYS A 58 11.21 -11.38 -31.64
CA LYS A 58 11.04 -12.21 -32.83
C LYS A 58 11.25 -13.68 -32.48
N ASP A 59 10.42 -14.54 -33.06
CA ASP A 59 10.52 -16.01 -32.96
C ASP A 59 10.25 -16.60 -31.56
N ILE A 60 9.48 -15.90 -30.71
CA ILE A 60 8.94 -16.50 -29.48
C ILE A 60 7.86 -17.52 -29.82
N SER A 61 7.90 -18.71 -29.22
CA SER A 61 6.83 -19.69 -29.42
C SER A 61 5.56 -19.27 -28.68
N GLU A 62 4.40 -19.65 -29.23
CA GLU A 62 3.10 -19.40 -28.60
C GLU A 62 3.04 -19.94 -27.16
N SER A 63 3.58 -21.13 -26.91
CA SER A 63 3.59 -21.69 -25.56
C SER A 63 4.48 -20.90 -24.59
N GLU A 64 5.61 -20.36 -25.06
CA GLU A 64 6.45 -19.50 -24.21
C GLU A 64 5.76 -18.16 -23.93
N LEU A 65 5.10 -17.59 -24.93
CA LEU A 65 4.35 -16.34 -24.78
C LEU A 65 3.23 -16.49 -23.76
N GLN A 66 2.43 -17.55 -23.84
CA GLN A 66 1.35 -17.83 -22.87
C GLN A 66 1.87 -17.96 -21.43
N VAL A 67 3.02 -18.62 -21.23
CA VAL A 67 3.64 -18.72 -19.90
C VAL A 67 4.08 -17.36 -19.39
N ILE A 68 4.61 -16.50 -20.27
CA ILE A 68 5.02 -15.14 -19.92
C ILE A 68 3.81 -14.27 -19.57
N GLU A 69 2.74 -14.33 -20.36
CA GLU A 69 1.50 -13.58 -20.12
C GLU A 69 0.87 -13.97 -18.80
N ALA A 70 0.76 -15.28 -18.51
CA ALA A 70 0.25 -15.76 -17.22
C ALA A 70 1.12 -15.28 -16.03
N ASP A 71 2.44 -15.33 -16.20
CA ASP A 71 3.39 -14.84 -15.19
C ASP A 71 3.24 -13.34 -14.92
N ILE A 72 2.99 -12.57 -15.97
CA ILE A 72 2.81 -11.13 -15.89
C ILE A 72 1.46 -10.80 -15.27
N GLN A 73 0.38 -11.42 -15.72
CA GLN A 73 -0.95 -11.24 -15.14
C GLN A 73 -0.94 -11.52 -13.64
N SER A 74 -0.28 -12.61 -13.22
CA SER A 74 -0.13 -12.93 -11.79
C SER A 74 0.61 -11.83 -11.01
N MET A 75 1.59 -11.14 -11.60
CA MET A 75 2.25 -10.02 -10.93
C MET A 75 1.37 -8.77 -10.85
N GLU A 76 0.56 -8.52 -11.88
CA GLU A 76 -0.38 -7.40 -11.92
C GLU A 76 -1.48 -7.56 -10.88
N ASP A 77 -2.10 -8.74 -10.80
CA ASP A 77 -3.15 -9.05 -9.82
C ASP A 77 -2.63 -8.82 -8.39
N ARG A 78 -1.41 -9.28 -8.11
CA ARG A 78 -0.75 -9.09 -6.80
C ARG A 78 -0.47 -7.62 -6.49
N LEU A 79 -0.08 -6.82 -7.49
CA LEU A 79 0.16 -5.39 -7.31
C LEU A 79 -1.14 -4.62 -7.08
N GLU A 80 -2.23 -4.98 -7.76
CA GLU A 80 -3.55 -4.42 -7.54
C GLU A 80 -4.04 -4.71 -6.11
N GLU A 81 -3.92 -5.96 -5.65
CA GLU A 81 -4.29 -6.34 -4.28
C GLU A 81 -3.47 -5.55 -3.23
N LEU A 82 -2.16 -5.41 -3.46
CA LEU A 82 -1.28 -4.63 -2.59
C LEU A 82 -1.66 -3.15 -2.55
N GLU A 83 -2.01 -2.57 -3.71
CA GLU A 83 -2.43 -1.17 -3.80
C GLU A 83 -3.68 -0.91 -2.96
N VAL A 84 -4.69 -1.77 -3.10
CA VAL A 84 -5.93 -1.70 -2.31
C VAL A 84 -5.62 -1.85 -0.83
N ARG A 85 -4.88 -2.89 -0.44
CA ARG A 85 -4.59 -3.18 0.96
C ARG A 85 -3.79 -2.07 1.64
N ILE A 86 -2.81 -1.48 0.96
CA ILE A 86 -2.04 -0.35 1.50
C ILE A 86 -2.94 0.87 1.71
N ARG A 87 -3.84 1.17 0.76
CA ARG A 87 -4.80 2.28 0.88
C ARG A 87 -5.78 2.07 2.04
N ASP A 88 -6.28 0.86 2.22
CA ASP A 88 -7.19 0.54 3.32
C ASP A 88 -6.52 0.70 4.69
N ILE A 89 -5.26 0.27 4.81
CA ILE A 89 -4.48 0.48 6.04
C ILE A 89 -4.28 1.97 6.29
N LEU A 90 -3.89 2.75 5.28
CA LEU A 90 -3.72 4.20 5.40
C LEU A 90 -5.01 4.90 5.85
N ASN A 91 -6.14 4.56 5.22
CA ASN A 91 -7.45 5.11 5.57
C ASN A 91 -7.85 4.74 7.01
N SER A 92 -7.58 3.51 7.45
CA SER A 92 -7.82 3.06 8.82
C SER A 92 -6.99 3.85 9.84
N LEU A 93 -5.72 4.13 9.53
CA LEU A 93 -4.84 4.93 10.40
C LEU A 93 -5.32 6.38 10.52
N ILE A 94 -5.76 6.98 9.42
CA ILE A 94 -6.32 8.35 9.43
C ILE A 94 -7.56 8.40 10.30
N ALA A 95 -8.50 7.46 10.11
CA ALA A 95 -9.72 7.36 10.90
C ALA A 95 -9.45 7.15 12.40
N LYS A 96 -8.44 6.36 12.77
CA LYS A 96 -8.03 6.20 14.17
C LYS A 96 -7.45 7.50 14.77
N SER A 97 -6.73 8.28 13.98
CA SER A 97 -6.20 9.57 14.43
C SER A 97 -7.29 10.62 14.67
N SER A 98 -8.34 10.64 13.83
CA SER A 98 -9.44 11.60 13.99
C SER A 98 -10.30 11.29 15.22
N VAL A 99 -10.58 10.00 15.49
CA VAL A 99 -11.36 9.57 16.66
C VAL A 99 -10.63 9.87 17.98
N SER A 100 -9.31 9.67 18.03
CA SER A 100 -8.50 9.99 19.21
C SER A 100 -8.40 11.51 19.48
N SER A 101 -8.45 12.34 18.44
CA SER A 101 -8.52 13.80 18.59
C SER A 101 -9.85 14.29 19.17
N VAL A 102 -10.97 13.62 18.84
CA VAL A 102 -12.32 13.99 19.35
C VAL A 102 -12.46 13.67 20.84
N HIS A 103 -12.01 12.50 21.28
CA HIS A 103 -12.06 12.11 22.71
C HIS A 103 -11.29 13.07 23.62
N ASN A 104 -10.17 13.63 23.15
CA ASN A 104 -9.39 14.60 23.94
C ASN A 104 -10.10 15.96 24.04
N HIS A 105 -10.83 16.39 23.01
CA HIS A 105 -11.61 17.63 23.05
C HIS A 105 -12.83 17.54 23.97
N GLU A 106 -13.57 16.43 23.94
CA GLU A 106 -14.75 16.24 24.81
C GLU A 106 -14.38 16.20 26.30
N ASN A 107 -13.23 15.61 26.64
CA ASN A 107 -12.76 15.57 28.02
C ASN A 107 -12.31 16.97 28.51
N ALA A 108 -11.60 17.74 27.66
CA ALA A 108 -11.19 19.11 27.98
C ALA A 108 -12.40 20.06 28.17
N ILE A 109 -13.42 19.93 27.31
CA ILE A 109 -14.67 20.70 27.43
C ILE A 109 -15.43 20.30 28.70
N SER A 110 -15.53 18.99 28.99
CA SER A 110 -16.19 18.50 30.20
C SER A 110 -15.54 18.97 31.50
N GLN A 111 -14.20 19.04 31.55
CA GLN A 111 -13.48 19.57 32.72
C GLN A 111 -13.66 21.09 32.89
N THR A 112 -13.68 21.83 31.78
CA THR A 112 -13.89 23.29 31.79
C THR A 112 -15.30 23.66 32.26
N VAL A 113 -16.33 22.96 31.76
CA VAL A 113 -17.73 23.20 32.17
C VAL A 113 -17.97 22.84 33.63
N ARG A 114 -17.30 21.81 34.18
CA ARG A 114 -17.40 21.46 35.61
C ARG A 114 -16.81 22.55 36.52
N HIS A 115 -15.72 23.21 36.13
CA HIS A 115 -15.14 24.29 36.94
C HIS A 115 -16.02 25.56 36.95
N LEU A 116 -16.70 25.86 35.84
CA LEU A 116 -17.59 27.03 35.75
C LEU A 116 -18.89 26.85 36.57
N LYS A 117 -19.41 25.62 36.70
CA LYS A 117 -20.66 25.36 37.45
C LYS A 117 -20.51 25.42 38.98
N VAL A 118 -19.28 25.32 39.51
CA VAL A 118 -19.03 25.34 40.96
C VAL A 118 -18.81 26.78 41.49
N GLY A 119 -18.47 27.73 40.61
CA GLY A 119 -18.21 29.12 40.97
C GLY A 119 -19.44 30.03 41.15
N SER A 120 -20.65 29.56 40.83
CA SER A 120 -21.88 30.40 40.81
C SER A 120 -22.82 30.16 41.99
N LYS A 121 -22.28 29.80 43.17
CA LYS A 121 -23.05 29.67 44.42
C LYS A 121 -22.47 30.51 45.56
N PHE A 122 -22.07 31.74 45.30
CA PHE A 122 -21.92 32.75 46.35
C PHE A 122 -22.19 34.11 45.74
N LEU A 123 -23.44 34.59 45.90
CA LEU A 123 -23.85 35.97 46.16
C LEU A 123 -25.35 35.97 46.45
#